data_AF-A0AAW1U903-F1
#
_entry.id   AF-A0AAW1U903-F1
#
_cell.length_a   1.000
_cell.length_b   1.000
_cell.length_c   1.000
_cell.angle_alpha   90.00
_cell.angle_beta   90.00
_cell.angle_gamma   90.00
#
_symmetry.space_group_name_H-M   'P 1'
#
loop_
_entity.id
_entity.type
_entity.pdbx_description
1 polymer ?
#
loop_
_entity_poly.entity_id
_entity_poly.type
_entity_poly.pdbx_seq_one_letter_code
_entity_poly.pdbx_strand_id
1 'polypeptide(L)'
;MFCPMKCYDLTNKSKQWITSEVRAASIELRDLYWLHRLLLETQDSLRQYRTLKLTYRVLLNNAKRKFNDKILCNSTNINGSVWKIVNRETGRKKMQ
;
A
#
# COMPACT_ATOMS: atom_id res chain seq x y z
N MET A 1 -23.75 8.10 7.95
CA MET A 1 -22.47 8.83 7.93
C MET A 1 -21.53 8.11 6.96
N PHE A 2 -21.34 8.64 5.75
CA PHE A 2 -20.45 8.03 4.74
C PHE A 2 -19.01 8.47 5.02
N CYS A 3 -18.17 7.58 5.50
CA CYS A 3 -16.72 7.80 5.47
C CYS A 3 -16.18 7.19 4.17
N PRO A 4 -15.88 8.00 3.13
CA PRO A 4 -15.21 7.48 1.95
C PRO A 4 -13.82 7.04 2.38
N MET A 5 -13.56 5.73 2.39
CA MET A 5 -12.19 5.25 2.47
C MET A 5 -11.43 5.82 1.26
N LYS A 6 -10.26 6.41 1.51
CA LYS A 6 -9.28 6.73 0.45
C LYS A 6 -9.02 5.44 -0.33
N CYS A 7 -9.75 5.24 -1.42
CA CYS A 7 -9.43 4.24 -2.41
C CYS A 7 -8.10 4.68 -2.99
N TYR A 8 -7.02 4.04 -2.54
CA TYR A 8 -5.74 4.22 -3.19
C TYR A 8 -5.89 3.62 -4.57
N ASP A 9 -6.01 4.49 -5.56
CA ASP A 9 -6.07 4.08 -6.94
C ASP A 9 -4.72 3.45 -7.33
N LEU A 10 -4.66 2.12 -7.24
CA LEU A 10 -3.49 1.32 -7.60
C LEU A 10 -3.39 1.11 -9.12
N THR A 11 -4.33 1.64 -9.91
CA THR A 11 -4.25 1.63 -11.38
C THR A 11 -3.18 2.58 -11.90
N ASN A 12 -2.74 3.51 -11.05
CA ASN A 12 -1.75 4.50 -11.40
C ASN A 12 -0.37 3.84 -11.66
N LYS A 13 0.02 3.78 -12.94
CA LYS A 13 1.32 3.28 -13.44
C LYS A 13 2.55 3.93 -12.79
N SER A 14 2.37 4.96 -11.96
CA SER A 14 3.43 5.73 -11.31
C SER A 14 4.15 5.02 -10.16
N LYS A 15 3.57 4.00 -9.51
CA LYS A 15 4.19 3.37 -8.33
C LYS A 15 4.85 2.03 -8.67
N GLN A 16 6.13 2.10 -9.01
CA GLN A 16 6.97 0.97 -9.42
C GLN A 16 7.11 -0.15 -8.35
N TRP A 17 6.76 0.12 -7.09
CA TRP A 17 6.80 -0.86 -6.01
C TRP A 17 5.53 -1.72 -5.90
N ILE A 18 4.47 -1.43 -6.66
CA ILE A 18 3.23 -2.21 -6.64
C ILE A 18 3.45 -3.53 -7.39
N THR A 19 3.45 -4.65 -6.68
CA THR A 19 3.51 -6.00 -7.25
C THR A 19 2.13 -6.55 -7.60
N SER A 20 2.08 -7.65 -8.37
CA SER A 20 0.83 -8.39 -8.65
C SER A 20 0.14 -8.85 -7.35
N GLU A 21 0.92 -9.30 -6.37
CA GLU A 21 0.43 -9.71 -5.05
C GLU A 21 -0.25 -8.55 -4.30
N VAL A 22 0.35 -7.35 -4.31
CA VAL A 22 -0.24 -6.14 -3.71
C VAL A 22 -1.57 -5.80 -4.38
N ARG A 23 -1.65 -5.93 -5.71
CA ARG A 23 -2.89 -5.68 -6.44
C ARG A 23 -3.97 -6.70 -6.10
N ALA A 24 -3.63 -7.98 -6.09
CA ALA A 24 -4.57 -9.06 -5.75
C ALA A 24 -5.15 -8.85 -4.35
N ALA A 25 -4.29 -8.64 -3.34
CA ALA A 25 -4.73 -8.39 -1.97
C ALA A 25 -5.56 -7.11 -1.83
N SER A 26 -5.30 -6.07 -2.63
CA SER A 26 -6.14 -4.86 -2.64
C SER A 26 -7.52 -5.09 -3.27
N ILE A 27 -7.61 -5.91 -4.31
CA ILE A 27 -8.90 -6.27 -4.93
C ILE A 27 -9.71 -7.10 -3.94
N GLU A 28 -9.10 -8.13 -3.36
CA GLU A 28 -9.72 -9.00 -2.35
C GLU A 28 -10.26 -8.18 -1.16
N LEU A 29 -9.47 -7.24 -0.64
CA LEU A 29 -9.89 -6.37 0.47
C LEU A 29 -11.08 -5.47 0.09
N ARG A 30 -11.12 -4.98 -1.16
CA ARG A 30 -12.22 -4.17 -1.68
C ARG A 30 -13.48 -5.01 -1.82
N ASP A 31 -13.37 -6.20 -2.37
CA ASP A 31 -14.49 -7.08 -2.62
C ASP A 31 -15.11 -7.56 -1.29
N LEU A 32 -14.27 -7.90 -0.30
CA LEU A 32 -14.73 -8.21 1.06
C LEU A 32 -15.40 -7.04 1.77
N TYR A 33 -14.93 -5.81 1.55
CA TYR A 33 -15.62 -4.63 2.10
C TYR A 33 -17.03 -4.49 1.52
N TRP A 34 -17.18 -4.68 0.21
CA TRP A 34 -18.49 -4.64 -0.43
C TRP A 34 -19.40 -5.79 0.01
N LEU A 35 -18.86 -7.01 0.10
CA LEU A 35 -19.59 -8.17 0.62
C LEU A 35 -20.06 -7.93 2.06
N HIS A 36 -19.18 -7.45 2.94
CA HIS A 36 -19.52 -7.11 4.32
C HIS A 36 -20.63 -6.06 4.40
N ARG A 37 -20.57 -5.04 3.55
CA ARG A 37 -21.56 -3.97 3.49
C ARG A 37 -22.92 -4.43 2.96
N LEU A 38 -22.94 -5.42 2.08
CA LEU A 38 -24.17 -5.96 1.47
C LEU A 38 -24.84 -7.05 2.32
N LEU A 39 -24.07 -7.86 3.04
CA LEU A 39 -24.54 -9.08 3.72
C LEU A 39 -24.88 -8.92 5.21
N LEU A 40 -25.31 -7.74 5.67
CA LEU A 40 -25.68 -7.50 7.07
C LEU A 40 -24.56 -7.88 8.06
N GLU A 41 -23.48 -7.10 8.08
CA GLU A 41 -22.43 -6.97 9.11
C GLU A 41 -22.29 -8.13 10.13
N THR A 42 -22.09 -9.35 9.66
CA THR A 42 -21.82 -10.47 10.59
C THR A 42 -20.46 -10.26 11.27
N GLN A 43 -20.36 -10.61 12.55
CA GLN A 43 -19.10 -10.47 13.31
C GLN A 43 -17.94 -11.22 12.65
N ASP A 44 -18.21 -12.38 12.03
CA ASP A 44 -17.20 -13.17 11.33
C ASP A 44 -16.66 -12.47 10.07
N SER A 45 -17.54 -11.85 9.27
CA SER A 45 -17.10 -11.07 8.10
C SER A 45 -16.26 -9.87 8.49
N LEU A 46 -16.62 -9.18 9.59
CA LEU A 46 -15.84 -8.07 10.13
C LEU A 46 -14.46 -8.53 10.61
N ARG A 47 -14.38 -9.69 11.28
CA ARG A 47 -13.12 -10.30 11.73
C ARG A 47 -12.24 -10.65 10.54
N GLN A 48 -12.77 -11.31 9.52
CA GLN A 48 -12.05 -11.65 8.30
C GLN A 48 -11.52 -10.41 7.58
N TYR A 49 -12.37 -9.37 7.43
CA TYR A 49 -11.96 -8.10 6.85
C TYR A 49 -10.81 -7.45 7.63
N ARG A 50 -10.88 -7.41 8.97
CA ARG A 50 -9.80 -6.86 9.81
C ARG A 50 -8.49 -7.62 9.64
N THR A 51 -8.54 -8.95 9.62
CA THR A 51 -7.36 -9.79 9.39
C THR A 51 -6.74 -9.51 8.03
N LEU A 52 -7.53 -9.53 6.96
CA LEU A 52 -7.03 -9.27 5.61
C LEU A 52 -6.50 -7.85 5.45
N LYS A 53 -7.11 -6.87 6.11
CA LYS A 53 -6.59 -5.49 6.16
C LYS A 53 -5.21 -5.41 6.80
N LEU A 54 -4.97 -6.18 7.87
CA LEU A 54 -3.65 -6.26 8.51
C LEU A 54 -2.62 -6.93 7.58
N THR A 55 -2.98 -8.07 7.00
CA THR A 55 -2.13 -8.79 6.03
C THR A 55 -1.76 -7.89 4.85
N TYR A 56 -2.74 -7.19 4.28
CA TYR A 56 -2.52 -6.24 3.20
C TYR A 56 -1.54 -5.13 3.59
N ARG A 57 -1.65 -4.57 4.79
CA ARG A 57 -0.71 -3.53 5.28
C ARG A 57 0.71 -4.06 5.38
N VAL A 58 0.89 -5.27 5.90
CA VAL A 58 2.22 -5.91 6.00
C VAL A 58 2.79 -6.13 4.60
N LEU A 59 1.99 -6.67 3.69
CA LEU A 59 2.40 -6.94 2.31
C LEU A 59 2.78 -5.64 1.57
N LEU A 60 2.00 -4.58 1.76
CA LEU A 60 2.28 -3.25 1.20
C LEU A 60 3.62 -2.68 1.70
N ASN A 61 3.87 -2.78 3.01
CA ASN A 61 5.11 -2.28 3.62
C ASN A 61 6.32 -3.10 3.17
N ASN A 62 6.17 -4.41 3.04
CA ASN A 62 7.22 -5.30 2.54
C ASN A 62 7.56 -5.00 1.08
N ALA A 63 6.56 -4.77 0.22
CA ALA A 63 6.79 -4.40 -1.17
C ALA A 63 7.54 -3.07 -1.31
N LYS A 64 7.14 -2.05 -0.53
CA LYS A 64 7.86 -0.76 -0.47
C LYS A 64 9.29 -0.92 0.02
N ARG A 65 9.50 -1.71 1.09
CA ARG A 65 10.82 -1.97 1.65
C ARG A 65 11.72 -2.64 0.61
N LYS A 66 11.29 -3.77 0.01
CA LYS A 66 12.04 -4.47 -1.03
C LYS A 66 12.41 -3.55 -2.21
N PHE A 67 11.49 -2.68 -2.63
CA PHE A 67 11.77 -1.71 -3.68
C PHE A 67 12.84 -0.69 -3.28
N ASN A 68 12.73 -0.11 -2.08
CA ASN A 68 13.72 0.84 -1.57
C ASN A 68 15.09 0.18 -1.36
N ASP A 69 15.13 -1.04 -0.82
CA ASP A 69 16.36 -1.82 -0.62
C ASP A 69 17.05 -2.07 -1.97
N LYS A 70 16.30 -2.44 -3.02
CA LYS A 70 16.83 -2.60 -4.38
C LYS A 70 17.43 -1.30 -4.94
N ILE A 71 16.81 -0.15 -4.68
CA ILE A 71 17.36 1.16 -5.07
C ILE A 71 18.69 1.41 -4.37
N LEU A 72 18.77 1.14 -3.07
CA LEU A 72 19.98 1.37 -2.27
C LEU A 72 21.12 0.43 -2.68
N CYS A 73 20.84 -0.87 -2.84
CA CYS A 73 21.84 -1.85 -3.29
C CYS A 73 22.44 -1.53 -4.65
N ASN A 74 21.65 -0.94 -5.56
CA ASN A 74 22.12 -0.57 -6.89
C ASN A 74 22.70 0.86 -6.96
N SER A 75 22.76 1.58 -5.83
CA SER A 75 23.23 2.97 -5.83
C SER A 75 24.72 3.08 -5.58
N THR A 76 25.40 3.90 -6.38
CA THR A 76 26.81 4.26 -6.16
C THR A 76 26.98 5.24 -4.97
N ASN A 77 25.94 6.01 -4.66
CA ASN A 77 25.89 6.94 -3.52
C ASN A 77 24.68 6.61 -2.64
N ILE A 78 24.92 5.79 -1.61
CA ILE A 78 23.89 5.31 -0.67
C ILE A 78 23.27 6.49 0.07
N ASN A 79 24.09 7.38 0.65
CA ASN A 79 23.61 8.52 1.44
C ASN A 79 22.69 9.44 0.64
N GLY A 80 23.08 9.78 -0.59
CA GLY A 80 22.24 10.57 -1.49
C GLY A 80 20.94 9.87 -1.87
N SER A 81 20.97 8.55 -2.03
CA SER A 81 19.80 7.73 -2.36
C SER A 81 18.82 7.60 -1.18
N VAL A 82 19.34 7.44 0.04
CA VAL A 82 18.52 7.47 1.27
C VAL A 82 17.79 8.80 1.39
N TRP A 83 18.49 9.94 1.22
CA TRP A 83 17.86 11.25 1.26
C TRP A 83 16.80 11.45 0.17
N LYS A 84 17.03 10.93 -1.04
CA LYS A 84 16.01 10.93 -2.10
C LYS A 84 14.76 10.14 -1.70
N ILE A 85 14.92 8.97 -1.08
CA ILE A 85 13.81 8.14 -0.59
C ILE A 85 13.05 8.89 0.51
N VAL A 86 13.74 9.43 1.51
CA VAL A 86 13.13 10.20 2.60
C VAL A 86 12.34 11.40 2.06
N ASN A 87 12.92 12.16 1.13
CA ASN A 87 12.23 13.31 0.52
C ASN A 87 11.00 12.88 -0.30
N ARG A 88 11.06 11.73 -0.99
CA ARG A 88 9.92 11.16 -1.72
C ARG A 88 8.77 10.80 -0.78
N GLU A 89 9.06 10.14 0.34
CA GLU A 89 8.03 9.65 1.27
C GLU A 89 7.48 10.75 2.18
N THR A 90 8.28 11.77 2.50
CA THR A 90 7.85 12.91 3.35
C THR A 90 7.20 14.05 2.58
N GLY A 91 7.19 14.00 1.24
CA GLY A 91 6.60 15.05 0.40
C GLY A 91 7.38 16.37 0.39
N ARG A 92 8.57 16.42 1.02
CA ARG A 92 9.47 17.56 0.94
C ARG A 92 10.13 17.57 -0.44
N LYS A 93 9.45 18.14 -1.44
CA LYS A 93 10.11 18.59 -2.66
C LYS A 93 11.05 19.72 -2.27
N LYS A 94 12.32 19.65 -2.68
CA LYS A 94 13.22 20.82 -2.62
C LYS A 94 12.46 21.97 -3.28
N MET A 95 12.18 23.03 -2.53
CA MET A 95 11.82 24.31 -3.12
C MET A 95 13.01 24.69 -4.01
N GLN A 96 12.78 24.68 -5.32
CA GLN A 96 13.68 25.29 -6.30
C GLN A 96 13.42 26.80 -6.31
#